data_AF-A0A6H0UHU4-F1
#
_entry.id   AF-A0A6H0UHU4-F1
#
_cell.length_a   1.000
_cell.length_b   1.000
_cell.length_c   1.000
_cell.angle_alpha   90.00
_cell.angle_beta   90.00
_cell.angle_gamma   90.00
#
_symmetry.space_group_name_H-M   'P 1'
#
loop_
_entity.id
_entity.type
_entity.pdbx_description
1 polymer ?
#
loop_
_entity_poly.entity_id
_entity_poly.type
_entity_poly.pdbx_seq_one_letter_code
_entity_poly.pdbx_strand_id
1 'polypeptide(L)'
;MKEKPKLNFDELADRLIYKGINFPKDKKDEVIEYLKTQSYYYKIASYRKNFPKNSDGKYQNLNFDTLVKIESLDTYLREVLFDMCLDIEHVAKTNLMTMITNNNSEDGYSLIEEFSRINPDKYAEILNRFKKSIYQKDMYSKRNEISIWVFMEIIDFGTLISICDIYFTKYPTDFSAYHEQYKFIKNIRNTCAHNNVFLINIFDKTSHIPRPNASTKSGKSTKN
;
A
#
# COMPACT_ATOMS: atom_id res chain seq x y z
N MET A 1 -5.98 -11.46 -27.39
CA MET A 1 -5.03 -12.26 -26.58
C MET A 1 -5.63 -13.64 -26.41
N LYS A 2 -4.92 -14.73 -26.77
CA LYS A 2 -5.43 -16.09 -26.48
C LYS A 2 -5.37 -16.33 -24.96
N GLU A 3 -6.43 -16.89 -24.40
CA GLU A 3 -6.46 -17.32 -23.00
C GLU A 3 -5.37 -18.35 -22.73
N LYS A 4 -4.75 -18.29 -21.55
CA LYS A 4 -3.74 -19.25 -21.13
C LYS A 4 -4.41 -20.38 -20.36
N PRO A 5 -4.09 -21.65 -20.64
CA PRO A 5 -4.68 -22.78 -19.92
C PRO A 5 -4.26 -22.76 -18.45
N LYS A 6 -5.13 -23.26 -17.58
CA LYS A 6 -4.80 -23.56 -16.19
C LYS A 6 -3.75 -24.65 -16.15
N LEU A 7 -2.72 -24.46 -15.33
CA LEU A 7 -1.65 -25.45 -15.12
C LEU A 7 -1.78 -26.09 -13.74
N ASN A 8 -1.43 -27.37 -13.63
CA ASN A 8 -1.25 -28.07 -12.36
C ASN A 8 0.16 -27.81 -11.77
N PHE A 9 0.46 -28.31 -10.57
CA PHE A 9 1.72 -28.02 -9.90
C PHE A 9 2.96 -28.53 -10.65
N ASP A 10 2.91 -29.72 -11.24
CA ASP A 10 4.00 -30.26 -12.07
C ASP A 10 4.27 -29.37 -13.27
N GLU A 11 3.21 -28.95 -13.97
CA GLU A 11 3.30 -28.05 -15.12
C GLU A 11 3.79 -26.65 -14.74
N LEU A 12 3.48 -26.17 -13.53
CA LEU A 12 3.99 -24.91 -12.99
C LEU A 12 5.49 -25.01 -12.65
N ALA A 13 5.95 -26.13 -12.08
CA ALA A 13 7.37 -26.39 -11.86
C ALA A 13 8.13 -26.49 -13.20
N ASP A 14 7.58 -27.22 -14.18
CA ASP A 14 8.15 -27.32 -15.52
C ASP A 14 8.17 -25.96 -16.23
N ARG A 15 7.17 -25.10 -15.95
CA ARG A 15 7.13 -23.73 -16.46
C ARG A 15 8.29 -22.87 -15.93
N LEU A 16 8.69 -23.04 -14.67
CA LEU A 16 9.84 -22.34 -14.10
C LEU A 16 11.12 -22.72 -14.88
N ILE A 17 11.35 -24.02 -15.07
CA ILE A 17 12.48 -24.55 -15.85
C ILE A 17 12.45 -24.01 -17.29
N TYR A 18 11.30 -24.08 -17.95
CA TYR A 18 11.12 -23.56 -19.31
C TYR A 18 11.48 -22.07 -19.41
N LYS A 19 11.24 -21.29 -18.35
CA LYS A 19 11.58 -19.87 -18.28
C LYS A 19 13.04 -19.58 -17.93
N GLY A 20 13.89 -20.60 -17.74
CA GLY A 20 15.29 -20.44 -17.33
C GLY A 20 15.46 -20.19 -15.83
N ILE A 21 14.49 -20.61 -15.01
CA ILE A 21 14.61 -20.62 -13.55
C ILE A 21 15.02 -22.03 -13.17
N ASN A 22 16.27 -22.19 -12.76
CA ASN A 22 16.90 -23.48 -12.57
C ASN A 22 16.71 -23.99 -11.13
N PHE A 23 16.56 -25.30 -11.01
CA PHE A 23 16.67 -26.06 -9.77
C PHE A 23 17.02 -27.52 -10.12
N PRO A 24 17.73 -28.25 -9.25
CA PRO A 24 18.02 -29.68 -9.46
C PRO A 24 16.73 -30.51 -9.62
N LYS A 25 16.78 -31.58 -10.43
CA LYS A 25 15.59 -32.39 -10.74
C LYS A 25 15.02 -33.07 -9.49
N ASP A 26 15.90 -33.50 -8.59
CA ASP A 26 15.60 -34.05 -7.26
C ASP A 26 14.89 -33.04 -6.33
N LYS A 27 14.96 -31.74 -6.63
CA LYS A 27 14.23 -30.69 -5.89
C LYS A 27 12.85 -30.34 -6.44
N LYS A 28 12.38 -31.01 -7.51
CA LYS A 28 11.07 -30.69 -8.10
C LYS A 28 9.93 -30.81 -7.08
N ASP A 29 9.98 -31.82 -6.22
CA ASP A 29 8.96 -32.03 -5.18
C ASP A 29 9.01 -30.92 -4.11
N GLU A 30 10.21 -30.46 -3.72
CA GLU A 30 10.36 -29.30 -2.82
C GLU A 30 9.76 -28.02 -3.42
N VAL A 31 9.99 -27.77 -4.72
CA VAL A 31 9.42 -26.62 -5.44
C VAL A 31 7.90 -26.71 -5.47
N ILE A 32 7.35 -27.89 -5.77
CA ILE A 32 5.90 -28.12 -5.76
C ILE A 32 5.32 -27.88 -4.38
N GLU A 33 5.97 -28.38 -3.32
CA GLU A 33 5.52 -28.19 -1.94
C GLU A 33 5.56 -26.72 -1.52
N TYR A 34 6.59 -25.98 -1.92
CA TYR A 34 6.68 -24.54 -1.69
C TYR A 34 5.51 -23.79 -2.36
N LEU A 35 5.14 -24.17 -3.60
CA LEU A 35 4.00 -23.59 -4.33
C LEU A 35 2.63 -23.99 -3.75
N LYS A 36 2.57 -25.01 -2.89
CA LYS A 36 1.34 -25.44 -2.20
C LYS A 36 1.18 -24.73 -0.86
N THR A 37 2.26 -24.56 -0.11
CA THR A 37 2.19 -24.21 1.31
C THR A 37 2.79 -22.86 1.67
N GLN A 38 3.77 -22.37 0.90
CA GLN A 38 4.52 -21.16 1.25
C GLN A 38 4.20 -19.97 0.35
N SER A 39 4.00 -20.21 -0.95
CA SER A 39 3.67 -19.17 -1.93
C SER A 39 2.80 -19.74 -3.05
N TYR A 40 2.46 -18.91 -4.03
CA TYR A 40 1.80 -19.32 -5.27
C TYR A 40 2.59 -18.86 -6.48
N TYR A 41 2.49 -19.61 -7.58
CA TYR A 41 3.36 -19.44 -8.75
C TYR A 41 3.47 -18.00 -9.25
N TYR A 42 2.35 -17.26 -9.33
CA TYR A 42 2.37 -15.90 -9.85
C TYR A 42 3.23 -14.96 -9.00
N LYS A 43 3.17 -15.09 -7.66
CA LYS A 43 3.92 -14.28 -6.71
C LYS A 43 5.41 -14.59 -6.77
N ILE A 44 5.82 -15.82 -6.47
CA ILE A 44 7.24 -16.21 -6.49
C ILE A 44 7.88 -15.96 -7.85
N ALA A 45 7.17 -16.27 -8.93
CA ALA A 45 7.74 -16.07 -10.25
C ALA A 45 7.91 -14.59 -10.55
N SER A 46 7.09 -13.66 -10.01
CA SER A 46 7.15 -12.24 -10.36
C SER A 46 8.54 -11.61 -10.15
N TYR A 47 9.26 -12.02 -9.10
CA TYR A 47 10.60 -11.55 -8.76
C TYR A 47 11.65 -11.85 -9.85
N ARG A 48 11.37 -12.80 -10.77
CA ARG A 48 12.20 -13.06 -11.95
C ARG A 48 12.40 -11.82 -12.84
N LYS A 49 11.50 -10.84 -12.75
CA LYS A 49 11.57 -9.58 -13.50
C LYS A 49 12.80 -8.73 -13.17
N ASN A 50 13.44 -8.99 -12.04
CA ASN A 50 14.68 -8.33 -11.65
C ASN A 50 15.93 -8.95 -12.31
N PHE A 51 15.78 -9.99 -13.13
CA PHE A 51 16.90 -10.73 -13.71
C PHE A 51 16.96 -10.56 -15.24
N PRO A 52 18.17 -10.55 -15.81
CA PRO A 52 18.36 -10.45 -17.25
C PRO A 52 17.87 -11.71 -17.97
N LYS A 53 17.59 -11.56 -19.26
CA LYS A 53 17.22 -12.64 -20.16
C LYS A 53 18.28 -12.85 -21.23
N ASN A 54 18.40 -14.08 -21.72
CA ASN A 54 19.18 -14.41 -22.90
C ASN A 54 18.45 -14.02 -24.20
N SER A 55 19.11 -14.24 -25.33
CA SER A 55 18.56 -14.05 -26.68
C SER A 55 17.26 -14.82 -26.93
N ASP A 56 17.08 -15.98 -26.29
CA ASP A 56 15.89 -16.82 -26.40
C ASP A 56 14.74 -16.37 -25.46
N GLY A 57 14.93 -15.29 -24.72
CA GLY A 57 13.94 -14.74 -23.79
C GLY A 57 13.78 -15.51 -22.47
N LYS A 58 14.71 -16.42 -22.14
CA LYS A 58 14.79 -17.14 -20.86
C LYS A 58 15.68 -16.38 -19.87
N TYR A 59 15.37 -16.47 -18.58
CA TYR A 59 16.18 -15.85 -17.53
C TYR A 59 17.55 -16.50 -17.43
N GLN A 60 18.59 -15.68 -17.19
CA GLN A 60 19.97 -16.13 -17.03
C GLN A 60 20.35 -16.16 -15.55
N ASN A 61 21.13 -17.17 -15.16
CA ASN A 61 21.71 -17.31 -13.82
C ASN A 61 20.70 -17.15 -12.67
N LEU A 62 19.47 -17.61 -12.89
CA LEU A 62 18.38 -17.48 -11.92
C LEU A 62 18.00 -18.86 -11.41
N ASN A 63 18.17 -19.08 -10.10
CA ASN A 63 17.73 -20.30 -9.43
C ASN A 63 16.44 -20.05 -8.65
N PHE A 64 15.66 -21.11 -8.41
CA PHE A 64 14.43 -21.00 -7.62
C PHE A 64 14.69 -20.50 -6.20
N ASP A 65 15.74 -20.98 -5.53
CA ASP A 65 16.13 -20.54 -4.18
C ASP A 65 16.41 -19.03 -4.12
N THR A 66 16.89 -18.43 -5.21
CA THR A 66 17.08 -16.98 -5.29
C THR A 66 15.74 -16.23 -5.24
N LEU A 67 14.72 -16.75 -5.93
CA LEU A 67 13.38 -16.17 -5.87
C LEU A 67 12.79 -16.29 -4.46
N VAL A 68 12.99 -17.44 -3.80
CA VAL A 68 12.53 -17.66 -2.42
C VAL A 68 13.17 -16.65 -1.47
N LYS A 69 14.48 -16.43 -1.58
CA LYS A 69 15.20 -15.43 -0.78
C LYS A 69 14.69 -14.00 -1.02
N ILE A 70 14.39 -13.64 -2.27
CA ILE A 70 13.82 -12.31 -2.57
C ILE A 70 12.41 -12.19 -1.99
N GLU A 71 11.58 -13.24 -2.07
CA GLU A 71 10.24 -13.23 -1.48
C GLU A 71 10.29 -13.07 0.05
N SER A 72 11.23 -13.75 0.73
CA SER A 72 11.45 -13.55 2.16
C SER A 72 11.88 -12.12 2.47
N LEU A 73 12.84 -11.57 1.74
CA LEU A 73 13.31 -10.18 1.91
C LEU A 73 12.18 -9.16 1.67
N ASP A 74 11.38 -9.38 0.62
CA ASP A 74 10.21 -8.58 0.29
C ASP A 74 9.18 -8.57 1.42
N THR A 75 8.98 -9.72 2.06
CA THR A 75 8.08 -9.85 3.21
C THR A 75 8.57 -9.07 4.41
N TYR A 76 9.82 -9.28 4.84
CA TYR A 76 10.39 -8.52 5.96
C TYR A 76 10.40 -7.02 5.71
N LEU A 77 10.72 -6.59 4.48
CA LEU A 77 10.71 -5.18 4.14
C LEU A 77 9.29 -4.59 4.24
N ARG A 78 8.29 -5.29 3.71
CA ARG A 78 6.89 -4.84 3.79
C ARG A 78 6.39 -4.77 5.24
N GLU A 79 6.78 -5.69 6.10
CA GLU A 79 6.42 -5.67 7.52
C GLU A 79 6.95 -4.39 8.19
N VAL A 80 8.25 -4.12 8.05
CA VAL A 80 8.88 -2.92 8.61
C VAL A 80 8.26 -1.63 8.05
N LEU A 81 8.05 -1.57 6.73
CA LEU A 81 7.44 -0.41 6.09
C LEU A 81 5.98 -0.22 6.51
N PHE A 82 5.24 -1.30 6.72
CA PHE A 82 3.85 -1.24 7.14
C PHE A 82 3.73 -0.66 8.55
N ASP A 83 4.57 -1.10 9.49
CA ASP A 83 4.60 -0.55 10.85
C ASP A 83 4.88 0.95 10.84
N MET A 84 5.89 1.39 10.09
CA MET A 84 6.18 2.83 9.92
C MET A 84 4.99 3.60 9.31
N CYS A 85 4.29 3.01 8.35
CA CYS A 85 3.12 3.64 7.75
C CYS A 85 1.96 3.78 8.74
N LEU A 86 1.77 2.82 9.66
CA LEU A 86 0.76 2.91 10.71
C LEU A 86 1.07 4.07 11.68
N ASP A 87 2.34 4.22 12.06
CA ASP A 87 2.78 5.34 12.91
C ASP A 87 2.53 6.69 12.23
N ILE A 88 2.88 6.80 10.94
CA ILE A 88 2.65 8.01 10.17
C ILE A 88 1.15 8.32 10.02
N GLU A 89 0.33 7.30 9.75
CA GLU A 89 -1.12 7.46 9.66
C GLU A 89 -1.70 7.94 11.01
N HIS A 90 -1.24 7.38 12.12
CA HIS A 90 -1.64 7.81 13.46
C HIS A 90 -1.24 9.26 13.72
N VAL A 91 0.02 9.64 13.46
CA VAL A 91 0.50 11.02 13.62
C VAL A 91 -0.27 12.00 12.72
N ALA A 92 -0.61 11.60 11.49
CA ALA A 92 -1.43 12.41 10.60
C ALA A 92 -2.81 12.69 11.20
N LYS A 93 -3.46 11.67 11.79
CA LYS A 93 -4.75 11.84 12.48
C LYS A 93 -4.63 12.77 13.68
N THR A 94 -3.64 12.57 14.56
CA THR A 94 -3.48 13.38 15.77
C THR A 94 -3.17 14.84 15.44
N ASN A 95 -2.35 15.09 14.41
CA ASN A 95 -2.03 16.43 13.96
C ASN A 95 -3.25 17.14 13.39
N LEU A 96 -3.98 16.48 12.47
CA LEU A 96 -5.22 17.04 11.92
C LEU A 96 -6.23 17.33 13.03
N MET A 97 -6.42 16.41 13.97
CA MET A 97 -7.36 16.58 15.08
C MET A 97 -6.98 17.74 15.99
N THR A 98 -5.67 17.92 16.26
CA THR A 98 -5.17 19.06 17.04
C THR A 98 -5.47 20.38 16.35
N MET A 99 -5.28 20.44 15.02
CA MET A 99 -5.57 21.64 14.24
C MET A 99 -7.06 21.97 14.23
N ILE A 100 -7.91 20.96 14.01
CA ILE A 100 -9.37 21.12 14.05
C ILE A 100 -9.82 21.58 15.43
N THR A 101 -9.33 20.95 16.49
CA THR A 101 -9.72 21.28 17.88
C THR A 101 -9.33 22.71 18.26
N ASN A 102 -8.19 23.20 17.77
CA ASN A 102 -7.74 24.57 18.03
C ASN A 102 -8.36 25.61 17.08
N ASN A 103 -9.14 25.18 16.08
CA ASN A 103 -9.74 26.06 15.10
C ASN A 103 -11.18 26.44 15.49
N ASN A 104 -11.35 27.63 16.07
CA ASN A 104 -12.66 28.15 16.47
C ASN A 104 -13.66 28.34 15.31
N SER A 105 -13.21 28.23 14.05
CA SER A 105 -14.08 28.32 12.86
C SER A 105 -14.59 26.97 12.36
N GLU A 106 -14.22 25.86 13.02
CA GLU A 106 -14.72 24.52 12.72
C GLU A 106 -15.58 23.99 13.86
N ASP A 107 -16.70 23.37 13.51
CA ASP A 107 -17.69 22.82 14.46
C ASP A 107 -17.55 21.28 14.62
N GLY A 108 -16.72 20.65 13.79
CA GLY A 108 -16.55 19.20 13.75
C GLY A 108 -17.59 18.44 12.91
N TYR A 109 -18.49 19.14 12.21
CA TYR A 109 -19.53 18.57 11.36
C TYR A 109 -19.47 19.10 9.92
N SER A 110 -19.25 20.40 9.75
CA SER A 110 -19.15 21.10 8.47
C SER A 110 -18.16 20.42 7.51
N LEU A 111 -17.02 19.96 8.02
CA LEU A 111 -16.02 19.24 7.22
C LEU A 111 -16.52 17.90 6.67
N ILE A 112 -17.36 17.19 7.44
CA ILE A 112 -17.96 15.91 7.03
C ILE A 112 -19.08 16.15 6.01
N GLU A 113 -19.89 17.19 6.21
CA GLU A 113 -20.91 17.59 5.24
C GLU A 113 -20.27 17.93 3.89
N GLU A 114 -19.20 18.72 3.90
CA GLU A 114 -18.45 19.06 2.69
C GLU A 114 -17.86 17.81 2.02
N PHE A 115 -17.23 16.91 2.80
CA PHE A 115 -16.73 15.64 2.28
C PHE A 115 -17.85 14.80 1.64
N SER A 116 -19.02 14.71 2.28
CA SER A 116 -20.16 13.94 1.79
C SER A 116 -20.71 14.50 0.47
N ARG A 117 -20.68 15.83 0.30
CA ARG A 117 -21.09 16.49 -0.94
C ARG A 117 -20.10 16.26 -2.08
N ILE A 118 -18.79 16.27 -1.78
CA ILE A 118 -17.73 16.04 -2.77
C ILE A 118 -17.64 14.56 -3.15
N ASN A 119 -17.84 13.63 -2.20
CA ASN A 119 -17.66 12.19 -2.36
C ASN A 119 -18.88 11.38 -1.89
N PRO A 120 -20.07 11.55 -2.49
CA PRO A 120 -21.32 10.98 -1.98
C PRO A 120 -21.31 9.45 -1.91
N ASP A 121 -20.84 8.79 -2.97
CA ASP A 121 -20.80 7.32 -3.04
C ASP A 121 -19.85 6.74 -2.01
N LYS A 122 -18.66 7.35 -1.88
CA LYS A 122 -17.64 6.92 -0.90
C LYS A 122 -18.12 7.13 0.53
N TYR A 123 -18.79 8.25 0.80
CA TYR A 123 -19.38 8.52 2.11
C TYR A 123 -20.45 7.47 2.45
N ALA A 124 -21.36 7.18 1.51
CA ALA A 124 -22.38 6.15 1.68
C ALA A 124 -21.77 4.76 1.93
N GLU A 125 -20.69 4.41 1.23
CA GLU A 125 -19.96 3.16 1.45
C GLU A 125 -19.38 3.07 2.88
N ILE A 126 -18.71 4.14 3.34
CA ILE A 126 -18.14 4.21 4.69
C ILE A 126 -19.23 4.04 5.74
N LEU A 127 -20.37 4.73 5.61
CA LEU A 127 -21.48 4.62 6.56
C LEU A 127 -22.13 3.24 6.54
N ASN A 128 -22.30 2.63 5.36
CA ASN A 128 -22.85 1.28 5.24
C ASN A 128 -21.93 0.25 5.91
N ARG A 129 -20.61 0.39 5.74
CA ARG A 129 -19.61 -0.46 6.41
C ARG A 129 -19.64 -0.25 7.92
N PHE A 130 -19.68 1.00 8.38
CA PHE A 130 -19.75 1.34 9.79
C PHE A 130 -21.01 0.78 10.46
N LYS A 131 -22.18 0.94 9.83
CA LYS A 131 -23.46 0.40 10.29
C LYS A 131 -23.47 -1.12 10.42
N LYS A 132 -22.81 -1.82 9.51
CA LYS A 132 -22.74 -3.30 9.49
C LYS A 132 -21.64 -3.88 10.38
N SER A 133 -20.73 -3.03 10.88
CA SER A 133 -19.59 -3.47 11.67
C SER A 133 -20.04 -3.85 13.08
N ILE A 134 -19.96 -5.15 13.41
CA ILE A 134 -20.26 -5.67 14.75
C ILE A 134 -19.32 -5.04 15.79
N TYR A 135 -18.04 -4.87 15.44
CA TYR A 135 -17.01 -4.30 16.30
C TYR A 135 -17.25 -2.81 16.63
N GLN A 136 -18.08 -2.13 15.85
CA GLN A 136 -18.34 -0.69 15.99
C GLN A 136 -19.82 -0.38 16.30
N LYS A 137 -20.62 -1.41 16.62
CA LYS A 137 -22.07 -1.29 16.86
C LYS A 137 -22.41 -0.24 17.91
N ASP A 138 -21.66 -0.18 19.01
CA ASP A 138 -21.88 0.78 20.09
C ASP A 138 -21.51 2.21 19.70
N MET A 139 -20.56 2.38 18.78
CA MET A 139 -20.19 3.69 18.26
C MET A 139 -21.24 4.24 17.30
N TYR A 140 -21.87 3.36 16.50
CA TYR A 140 -22.93 3.74 15.56
C TYR A 140 -24.28 3.97 16.25
N SER A 141 -24.71 3.04 17.12
CA SER A 141 -26.05 3.04 17.72
C SER A 141 -26.36 4.24 18.61
N LYS A 142 -25.34 4.96 19.09
CA LYS A 142 -25.48 6.11 19.99
C LYS A 142 -25.54 7.46 19.27
N ARG A 143 -25.63 7.50 17.94
CA ARG A 143 -25.42 8.73 17.16
C ARG A 143 -26.48 8.96 16.08
N ASN A 144 -26.93 10.21 15.98
CA ASN A 144 -27.80 10.69 14.90
C ASN A 144 -27.00 11.24 13.72
N GLU A 145 -25.84 11.83 14.00
CA GLU A 145 -24.95 12.48 13.02
C GLU A 145 -23.50 12.04 13.23
N ILE A 146 -22.71 12.10 12.16
CA ILE A 146 -21.30 11.69 12.16
C ILE A 146 -20.42 12.92 12.21
N SER A 147 -19.83 13.16 13.37
CA SER A 147 -18.80 14.18 13.55
C SER A 147 -17.44 13.68 13.10
N ILE A 148 -16.52 14.62 12.91
CA ILE A 148 -15.13 14.36 12.52
C ILE A 148 -14.41 13.40 13.46
N TRP A 149 -14.65 13.51 14.78
CA TRP A 149 -14.04 12.63 15.79
C TRP A 149 -14.40 11.16 15.58
N VAL A 150 -15.65 10.90 15.19
CA VAL A 150 -16.12 9.55 14.88
C VAL A 150 -15.62 9.12 13.52
N PHE A 151 -15.67 10.04 12.56
CA PHE A 151 -15.26 9.77 11.19
C PHE A 151 -13.79 9.32 11.14
N MET A 152 -12.89 9.93 11.91
CA MET A 152 -11.48 9.55 11.99
C MET A 152 -11.24 8.08 12.40
N GLU A 153 -12.15 7.46 13.15
CA GLU A 153 -12.03 6.07 13.62
C GLU A 153 -12.51 5.04 12.59
N ILE A 154 -13.27 5.45 11.58
CA ILE A 154 -13.97 4.53 10.67
C ILE A 154 -13.47 4.61 9.22
N ILE A 155 -12.58 5.57 8.95
CA ILE A 155 -12.01 5.82 7.65
C ILE A 155 -10.63 5.20 7.47
N ASP A 156 -10.27 4.96 6.21
CA ASP A 156 -8.94 4.56 5.81
C ASP A 156 -8.02 5.78 5.58
N PHE A 157 -6.72 5.50 5.45
CA PHE A 157 -5.72 6.54 5.18
C PHE A 157 -6.02 7.37 3.93
N GLY A 158 -6.57 6.73 2.88
CA GLY A 158 -6.92 7.44 1.65
C GLY A 158 -7.98 8.51 1.86
N THR A 159 -8.98 8.21 2.69
CA THR A 159 -10.03 9.15 3.09
C THR A 159 -9.52 10.21 4.05
N LEU A 160 -8.62 9.85 4.98
CA LEU A 160 -7.95 10.83 5.83
C LEU A 160 -7.25 11.89 4.97
N ILE A 161 -6.54 11.49 3.92
CA ILE A 161 -5.89 12.42 2.99
C ILE A 161 -6.91 13.32 2.28
N SER A 162 -8.06 12.79 1.87
CA SER A 162 -9.14 13.60 1.29
C SER A 162 -9.68 14.65 2.27
N ILE A 163 -9.82 14.28 3.55
CA ILE A 163 -10.22 15.22 4.60
C ILE A 163 -9.14 16.28 4.83
N CYS A 164 -7.87 15.89 4.86
CA CYS A 164 -6.74 16.83 4.92
C CYS A 164 -6.77 17.81 3.74
N ASP A 165 -7.02 17.33 2.52
CA ASP A 165 -7.10 18.17 1.32
C ASP A 165 -8.22 19.22 1.45
N ILE A 166 -9.42 18.84 1.95
CA ILE A 166 -10.52 19.79 2.21
C ILE A 166 -10.12 20.80 3.29
N TYR A 167 -9.61 20.31 4.42
CA TYR A 167 -9.26 21.16 5.56
C TYR A 167 -8.16 22.18 5.20
N PHE A 168 -7.09 21.77 4.52
CA PHE A 168 -5.99 22.67 4.15
C PHE A 168 -6.33 23.62 2.99
N THR A 169 -7.33 23.28 2.17
CA THR A 169 -7.88 24.22 1.18
C THR A 169 -8.61 25.38 1.88
N LYS A 170 -9.35 25.08 2.96
CA LYS A 170 -10.11 26.07 3.72
C LYS A 170 -9.24 26.84 4.73
N TYR A 171 -8.25 26.17 5.32
CA TYR A 171 -7.34 26.72 6.32
C TYR A 171 -5.89 26.38 5.97
N PRO A 172 -5.25 27.17 5.09
CA PRO A 172 -3.85 26.97 4.73
C PRO A 172 -2.94 27.11 5.96
N THR A 173 -2.00 26.17 6.12
CA THR A 173 -0.99 26.18 7.20
C THR A 173 0.34 25.65 6.67
N ASP A 174 1.44 25.85 7.41
CA ASP A 174 2.75 25.28 7.05
C ASP A 174 2.72 23.75 6.91
N PHE A 175 1.80 23.09 7.61
CA PHE A 175 1.62 21.64 7.55
C PHE A 175 1.08 21.16 6.19
N SER A 176 0.43 22.04 5.42
CA SER A 176 -0.01 21.73 4.07
C SER A 176 1.15 21.28 3.17
N ALA A 177 2.38 21.75 3.40
CA ALA A 177 3.54 21.31 2.61
C ALA A 177 3.87 19.81 2.73
N TYR A 178 3.35 19.13 3.75
CA TYR A 178 3.58 17.70 4.00
C TYR A 178 2.41 16.79 3.56
N HIS A 179 1.27 17.37 3.13
CA HIS A 179 0.09 16.58 2.78
C HIS A 179 0.29 15.75 1.50
N GLU A 180 1.10 16.23 0.57
CA GLU A 180 1.41 15.49 -0.67
C GLU A 180 2.17 14.19 -0.40
N GLN A 181 3.03 14.19 0.63
CA GLN A 181 3.85 13.06 1.04
C GLN A 181 2.96 11.93 1.55
N TYR A 182 1.84 12.24 2.19
CA TYR A 182 0.85 11.23 2.58
C TYR A 182 0.29 10.46 1.39
N LYS A 183 0.18 11.06 0.20
CA LYS A 183 -0.27 10.36 -1.02
C LYS A 183 0.72 9.25 -1.40
N PHE A 184 2.03 9.50 -1.30
CA PHE A 184 3.06 8.50 -1.55
C PHE A 184 3.11 7.43 -0.45
N ILE A 185 3.02 7.84 0.82
CA ILE A 185 3.06 6.93 1.96
C ILE A 185 1.84 6.00 1.95
N LYS A 186 0.65 6.50 1.61
CA LYS A 186 -0.55 5.68 1.39
C LYS A 186 -0.31 4.58 0.34
N ASN A 187 0.40 4.89 -0.75
CA ASN A 187 0.70 3.90 -1.79
C ASN A 187 1.63 2.80 -1.25
N ILE A 188 2.64 3.17 -0.44
CA ILE A 188 3.53 2.20 0.23
C ILE A 188 2.70 1.34 1.20
N ARG A 189 1.94 1.97 2.11
CA ARG A 189 1.07 1.32 3.07
C ARG A 189 0.15 0.30 2.42
N ASN A 190 -0.57 0.69 1.36
CA ASN A 190 -1.51 -0.20 0.67
C ASN A 190 -0.78 -1.37 0.00
N THR A 191 0.38 -1.12 -0.60
CA THR A 191 1.18 -2.19 -1.21
C THR A 191 1.63 -3.21 -0.15
N CYS A 192 2.03 -2.74 1.03
CA CYS A 192 2.41 -3.61 2.15
C CYS A 192 1.20 -4.39 2.71
N ALA A 193 0.10 -3.70 3.01
CA ALA A 193 -1.11 -4.28 3.60
C ALA A 193 -1.77 -5.34 2.72
N HIS A 194 -1.72 -5.18 1.40
CA HIS A 194 -2.30 -6.13 0.45
C HIS A 194 -1.35 -7.28 0.07
N ASN A 195 -0.17 -7.37 0.70
CA ASN A 195 0.84 -8.39 0.42
C ASN A 195 1.25 -8.43 -1.07
N ASN A 196 1.26 -7.24 -1.70
CA ASN A 196 1.67 -7.09 -3.10
C ASN A 196 3.17 -7.35 -3.24
N VAL A 197 3.58 -7.76 -4.43
CA VAL A 197 5.00 -7.91 -4.78
C VAL A 197 5.64 -6.53 -4.81
N PHE A 198 6.49 -6.22 -3.84
CA PHE A 198 7.09 -4.90 -3.64
C PHE A 198 8.44 -4.79 -4.35
N LEU A 199 9.30 -5.80 -4.19
CA LEU A 199 10.64 -5.89 -4.76
C LEU A 199 10.61 -6.37 -6.22
N ILE A 200 9.94 -5.62 -7.09
CA ILE A 200 9.84 -5.91 -8.53
C ILE A 200 10.21 -4.70 -9.38
N ASN A 201 10.81 -4.95 -10.54
CA ASN A 201 11.24 -3.93 -11.51
C ASN A 201 12.30 -2.97 -10.95
N ILE A 202 13.09 -3.41 -9.97
CA ILE A 202 14.09 -2.57 -9.28
C ILE A 202 15.15 -2.01 -10.26
N PHE A 203 15.49 -2.80 -11.27
CA PHE A 203 16.50 -2.45 -12.28
C PHE A 203 15.90 -1.96 -13.60
N ASP A 204 14.60 -1.67 -13.64
CA ASP A 204 13.95 -1.14 -14.84
C ASP A 204 14.32 0.33 -15.05
N LYS A 205 15.03 0.61 -16.14
CA LYS A 205 15.47 1.98 -16.51
C LYS A 205 14.30 2.93 -16.71
N THR A 206 13.12 2.44 -17.12
CA THR A 206 11.92 3.26 -17.29
C THR A 206 11.29 3.67 -15.95
N SER A 207 11.60 2.94 -14.89
CA SER A 207 11.13 3.21 -13.52
C SER A 207 12.11 4.07 -12.71
N HIS A 208 13.20 4.53 -13.34
CA HIS A 208 14.19 5.39 -12.68
C HIS A 208 13.62 6.81 -12.52
N ILE A 209 13.60 7.32 -11.29
CA ILE A 209 13.13 8.69 -11.00
C ILE A 209 14.32 9.66 -11.12
N PRO A 210 14.38 10.52 -12.15
CA PRO A 210 15.44 11.51 -12.27
C PRO A 210 15.23 12.63 -11.23
N ARG A 211 16.06 12.64 -10.18
CA ARG A 211 16.10 13.64 -9.08
C ARG A 211 14.82 13.68 -8.21
N PRO A 212 14.86 13.17 -6.96
CA PRO A 212 13.73 13.35 -6.03
C PRO A 212 13.48 14.84 -5.74
N ASN A 213 12.21 15.19 -5.55
CA ASN A 213 11.72 16.56 -5.47
C ASN A 213 12.46 17.41 -4.42
N ALA A 214 12.83 18.65 -4.75
CA ALA A 214 13.68 19.50 -3.91
C ALA A 214 13.06 19.85 -2.55
N SER A 215 11.73 19.79 -2.44
CA SER A 215 10.96 19.96 -1.19
C SER A 215 11.30 18.94 -0.10
N THR A 216 11.94 17.82 -0.43
CA THR A 216 12.42 16.82 0.55
C THR A 216 13.74 17.20 1.23
N LYS A 217 14.45 18.24 0.75
CA LYS A 217 15.78 18.64 1.27
C LYS A 217 15.75 19.68 2.38
N SER A 218 14.66 20.43 2.59
CA SER A 218 14.68 21.65 3.42
C SER A 218 14.10 21.52 4.83
N GLY A 219 14.21 20.34 5.48
CA GLY A 219 13.81 20.17 6.89
C GLY A 219 14.90 20.46 7.93
N LYS A 220 16.14 20.76 7.50
CA LYS A 220 17.28 21.05 8.40
C LYS A 220 18.03 22.32 7.97
N SER A 221 17.34 23.45 7.98
CA SER A 221 17.91 24.80 8.09
C SER A 221 16.68 25.71 8.21
N THR A 222 16.27 26.17 9.39
CA THR A 222 16.96 27.21 10.14
C THR A 222 16.44 27.26 11.58
N LYS A 223 17.33 27.14 12.57
CA LYS A 223 17.23 27.83 13.85
C LYS A 223 18.61 28.44 14.11
N ASN A 224 18.73 29.72 13.79
CA ASN A 224 19.66 30.65 14.42
C ASN A 224 18.80 31.68 15.16
#